data_AF-A0A962Y3H7-F1
#
_entry.id   AF-A0A962Y3H7-F1
#
_cell.length_a   1.000
_cell.length_b   1.000
_cell.length_c   1.000
_cell.angle_alpha   90.00
_cell.angle_beta   90.00
_cell.angle_gamma   90.00
#
_symmetry.space_group_name_H-M   'P 1'
#
loop_
_entity.id
_entity.type
_entity.pdbx_description
1 polymer ?
#
loop_
_entity_poly.entity_id
_entity_poly.type
_entity_poly.pdbx_seq_one_letter_code
_entity_poly.pdbx_strand_id
1 'polypeptide(L)'
;MITPAIQLHPVLPRVKVPQHPVWPPLSDDEKAALKGRIKDLLKAQNAVLVAHYYVDSDLQALAEETGGCVADSLEMARYGSSTDADTLVVCGVRFMGETAKILNPEKRVLMPDLGATCSL
;
A
#
# COMPACT_ATOMS: atom_id res chain seq x y z
N MET A 1 -6.74 21.33 -59.53
CA MET A 1 -7.82 20.79 -58.66
C MET A 1 -7.15 20.02 -57.54
N ILE A 2 -7.23 20.50 -56.30
CA ILE A 2 -6.56 19.91 -55.14
C ILE A 2 -7.60 19.08 -54.40
N THR A 3 -7.42 17.76 -54.35
CA THR A 3 -8.29 16.84 -53.62
C THR A 3 -8.12 17.06 -52.11
N PRO A 4 -9.17 17.26 -51.31
CA PRO A 4 -9.03 17.39 -49.87
C PRO A 4 -8.65 16.03 -49.27
N ALA A 5 -7.66 16.02 -48.38
CA ALA A 5 -7.23 14.83 -47.66
C ALA A 5 -8.39 14.30 -46.79
N ILE A 6 -8.79 13.06 -47.04
CA ILE A 6 -9.81 12.36 -46.24
C ILE A 6 -9.20 12.06 -44.88
N GLN A 7 -9.77 12.61 -43.82
CA GLN A 7 -9.36 12.36 -42.45
C GLN A 7 -9.79 10.94 -42.03
N LEU A 8 -8.89 9.96 -42.17
CA LEU A 8 -9.14 8.53 -41.89
C LEU A 8 -9.03 8.14 -40.41
N HIS A 9 -8.78 9.08 -39.50
CA HIS A 9 -8.54 8.77 -38.09
C HIS A 9 -9.79 9.04 -37.24
N PRO A 10 -10.20 8.08 -36.38
CA PRO A 10 -11.32 8.28 -35.48
C PRO A 10 -11.01 9.43 -34.50
N VAL A 11 -11.98 10.32 -34.31
CA VAL A 11 -11.90 11.37 -33.29
C VAL A 11 -12.15 10.72 -31.92
N LEU A 12 -11.10 10.53 -31.13
CA LEU A 12 -11.22 10.00 -29.78
C LEU A 12 -11.86 11.05 -28.85
N PRO A 13 -12.80 10.66 -27.97
CA PRO A 13 -13.35 11.58 -26.98
C PRO A 13 -12.23 12.05 -26.04
N ARG A 14 -12.20 13.35 -25.75
CA ARG A 14 -11.29 13.90 -24.74
C ARG A 14 -11.78 13.49 -23.34
N VAL A 15 -11.08 12.56 -22.71
CA VAL A 15 -11.30 12.22 -21.30
C VAL A 15 -10.68 13.31 -20.43
N LYS A 16 -11.49 13.91 -19.54
CA LYS A 16 -10.98 14.85 -18.53
C LYS A 16 -10.50 14.06 -17.32
N VAL A 17 -9.20 13.86 -17.21
CA VAL A 17 -8.57 13.18 -16.08
C VAL A 17 -8.55 14.13 -14.88
N PRO A 18 -9.01 13.71 -13.67
CA PRO A 18 -8.87 14.51 -12.47
C PRO A 18 -7.39 14.77 -12.16
N GLN A 19 -7.09 15.87 -11.47
CA GLN A 19 -5.73 16.12 -11.01
C GLN A 19 -5.31 15.04 -10.01
N HIS A 20 -4.02 14.68 -10.04
CA HIS A 20 -3.47 13.76 -9.06
C HIS A 20 -3.58 14.39 -7.66
N PRO A 21 -4.03 13.64 -6.65
CA PRO A 21 -4.02 14.12 -5.27
C PRO A 21 -2.62 14.56 -4.86
N VAL A 22 -2.54 15.63 -4.08
CA VAL A 22 -1.29 16.16 -3.52
C VAL A 22 -1.39 16.01 -2.01
N TRP A 23 -0.48 15.23 -1.45
CA TRP A 23 -0.36 15.08 0.00
C TRP A 23 0.63 16.12 0.56
N PRO A 24 0.42 16.61 1.79
CA PRO A 24 1.39 17.50 2.42
C PRO A 24 2.76 16.82 2.48
N PRO A 25 3.84 17.46 1.99
CA PRO A 25 5.16 16.87 2.11
C PRO A 25 5.60 16.87 3.57
N LEU A 26 6.14 15.74 4.02
CA LEU A 26 6.86 15.65 5.29
C LEU A 26 8.33 16.02 5.05
N SER A 27 8.92 16.80 5.95
CA SER A 27 10.37 17.00 5.97
C SER A 27 11.11 15.70 6.33
N ASP A 28 12.39 15.62 5.97
CA ASP A 28 13.20 14.43 6.25
C ASP A 28 13.29 14.13 7.76
N ASP A 29 13.36 15.17 8.59
CA ASP A 29 13.37 15.03 10.05
C ASP A 29 12.04 14.48 10.60
N GLU A 30 10.91 14.96 10.09
CA GLU A 30 9.59 14.44 10.47
C GLU A 30 9.42 12.98 10.04
N LYS A 31 9.87 12.63 8.83
CA LYS A 31 9.86 11.25 8.34
C LYS A 31 10.73 10.35 9.23
N ALA A 32 11.94 10.78 9.57
CA ALA A 32 12.85 10.03 10.42
C ALA A 32 12.24 9.82 11.82
N ALA A 33 11.65 10.86 12.41
CA ALA A 33 10.99 10.79 13.71
C ALA A 33 9.79 9.82 13.69
N LEU A 34 8.95 9.89 12.65
CA LEU A 34 7.81 8.99 12.50
C LEU A 34 8.26 7.54 12.28
N LYS A 35 9.22 7.29 11.38
CA LYS A 35 9.79 5.95 11.18
C LYS A 35 10.36 5.38 12.47
N GLY A 36 11.11 6.18 13.24
CA GLY A 36 11.64 5.76 14.55
C GLY A 36 10.53 5.33 15.50
N ARG A 37 9.51 6.17 15.67
CA ARG A 37 8.36 5.86 16.52
C ARG A 37 7.60 4.60 16.07
N ILE A 38 7.41 4.41 14.76
CA ILE A 38 6.73 3.22 14.23
C ILE A 38 7.57 1.97 14.51
N LYS A 39 8.89 2.00 14.31
CA LYS A 39 9.80 0.89 14.63
C LYS A 39 9.70 0.46 16.09
N ASP A 40 9.66 1.43 17.00
CA ASP A 40 9.52 1.15 18.44
C ASP A 40 8.17 0.53 18.77
N LEU A 41 7.09 1.03 18.17
CA LEU A 41 5.75 0.47 18.35
C LEU A 41 5.61 -0.93 17.76
N LEU A 42 6.23 -1.20 16.61
CA LEU A 42 6.21 -2.54 16.01
C LEU A 42 6.85 -3.56 16.95
N LYS A 43 8.01 -3.24 17.52
CA LYS A 43 8.67 -4.09 18.52
C LYS A 43 7.83 -4.27 19.78
N ALA A 44 7.31 -3.17 20.33
CA ALA A 44 6.51 -3.20 21.57
C ALA A 44 5.23 -4.03 21.44
N GLN A 45 4.70 -4.18 20.23
CA GLN A 45 3.46 -4.89 19.95
C GLN A 45 3.67 -6.29 19.36
N ASN A 46 4.92 -6.78 19.32
CA ASN A 46 5.32 -7.98 18.58
C ASN A 46 4.68 -8.02 17.18
N ALA A 47 4.89 -6.93 16.43
CA ALA A 47 4.22 -6.66 15.18
C ALA A 47 5.18 -6.65 13.98
N VAL A 48 4.70 -7.15 12.85
CA VAL A 48 5.37 -7.04 11.55
C VAL A 48 4.53 -6.23 10.59
N LEU A 49 5.19 -5.46 9.73
CA LEU A 49 4.55 -4.64 8.71
C LEU A 49 4.74 -5.27 7.33
N VAL A 50 3.64 -5.49 6.61
CA VAL A 50 3.65 -5.95 5.22
C VAL A 50 3.08 -4.86 4.34
N ALA A 51 3.77 -4.56 3.23
CA ALA A 51 3.42 -3.49 2.32
C ALA A 51 3.15 -4.03 0.90
N HIS A 52 2.05 -3.59 0.30
CA HIS A 52 1.78 -3.89 -1.10
C HIS A 52 2.68 -3.06 -2.02
N TYR A 53 3.04 -3.55 -3.20
CA TYR A 53 3.88 -2.82 -4.18
C TYR A 53 3.39 -1.41 -4.57
N TYR A 54 2.11 -1.11 -4.34
CA TYR A 54 1.48 0.15 -4.73
C TYR A 54 1.36 1.17 -3.60
N VAL A 55 1.89 0.88 -2.41
CA VAL A 55 1.96 1.88 -1.33
C VAL A 55 3.14 2.82 -1.53
N ASP A 56 3.14 3.94 -0.80
CA ASP A 56 4.23 4.91 -0.83
C ASP A 56 5.60 4.27 -0.52
N SER A 57 6.65 4.74 -1.18
CA SER A 57 8.02 4.21 -1.02
C SER A 57 8.52 4.30 0.42
N ASP A 58 8.09 5.30 1.20
CA ASP A 58 8.49 5.42 2.60
C ASP A 58 7.95 4.26 3.45
N LEU A 59 6.75 3.75 3.13
CA LEU A 59 6.15 2.59 3.77
C LEU A 59 6.80 1.28 3.31
N GLN A 60 7.16 1.17 2.03
CA GLN A 60 7.91 0.02 1.51
C GLN A 60 9.26 -0.11 2.20
N ALA A 61 10.04 0.98 2.24
CA ALA A 61 11.31 1.02 2.95
C ALA A 61 11.14 0.70 4.44
N LEU A 62 10.10 1.23 5.10
CA LEU A 62 9.83 0.91 6.50
C LEU A 62 9.52 -0.58 6.73
N ALA A 63 8.81 -1.24 5.81
CA ALA A 63 8.57 -2.68 5.87
C ALA A 63 9.89 -3.46 5.85
N GLU A 64 10.78 -3.16 4.89
CA GLU A 64 12.08 -3.82 4.77
C GLU A 64 12.98 -3.53 5.97
N GLU A 65 13.07 -2.27 6.40
CA GLU A 65 13.87 -1.82 7.55
C GLU A 65 13.43 -2.47 8.88
N THR A 66 12.18 -2.95 8.97
CA THR A 66 11.61 -3.57 10.18
C THR A 66 11.58 -5.09 10.15
N GLY A 67 12.12 -5.71 9.09
CA GLY A 67 12.08 -7.16 8.89
C GLY A 67 10.73 -7.69 8.39
N GLY A 68 9.85 -6.79 7.95
CA GLY A 68 8.62 -7.06 7.25
C GLY A 68 8.83 -7.48 5.79
N CYS A 69 7.82 -7.26 4.95
CA CYS A 69 7.85 -7.67 3.55
C CYS A 69 7.16 -6.67 2.63
N VAL A 70 7.73 -6.44 1.43
CA VAL A 70 7.09 -5.71 0.33
C VAL A 70 6.73 -6.72 -0.75
N ALA A 71 5.44 -6.95 -0.99
CA ALA A 71 5.01 -8.00 -1.92
C ALA A 71 3.62 -7.80 -2.53
N ASP A 72 3.18 -8.76 -3.35
CA ASP A 72 1.79 -8.86 -3.79
C ASP A 72 0.90 -9.48 -2.70
N SER A 73 -0.41 -9.55 -2.97
CA SER A 73 -1.39 -10.07 -1.99
C SER A 73 -1.15 -11.52 -1.57
N LEU A 74 -0.70 -12.39 -2.47
CA LEU A 74 -0.50 -13.80 -2.17
C LEU A 74 0.71 -13.98 -1.26
N GLU A 75 1.80 -13.27 -1.55
CA GLU A 75 3.01 -13.36 -0.76
C GLU A 75 2.85 -12.67 0.59
N MET A 76 2.14 -11.53 0.67
CA MET A 76 1.78 -10.91 1.96
C MET A 76 0.96 -11.85 2.84
N ALA A 77 0.03 -12.61 2.26
CA ALA A 77 -0.75 -13.60 2.97
C ALA A 77 0.12 -14.78 3.48
N ARG A 78 1.02 -15.31 2.63
CA ARG A 78 1.97 -16.37 3.01
C ARG A 78 2.88 -15.94 4.15
N TYR A 79 3.50 -14.77 4.02
CA TYR A 79 4.37 -14.19 5.05
C TYR A 79 3.61 -14.00 6.37
N GLY A 80 2.38 -13.46 6.30
CA GLY A 80 1.52 -13.26 7.46
C GLY A 80 1.24 -14.54 8.24
N SER A 81 1.19 -15.69 7.57
CA SER A 81 0.99 -16.99 8.22
C SER A 81 2.26 -17.68 8.71
N SER A 82 3.43 -17.37 8.14
CA SER A 82 4.70 -17.99 8.54
C SER A 82 5.43 -17.27 9.68
N THR A 83 5.15 -15.98 9.89
CA THR A 83 5.75 -15.18 10.96
C THR A 83 5.22 -15.57 12.35
N ASP A 84 6.07 -15.47 13.39
CA ASP A 84 5.68 -15.68 14.79
C ASP A 84 5.12 -14.40 15.46
N ALA A 85 4.96 -13.32 14.70
CA ALA A 85 4.40 -12.06 15.21
C ALA A 85 2.92 -12.19 15.57
N ASP A 86 2.54 -11.62 16.73
CA ASP A 86 1.16 -11.58 17.22
C ASP A 86 0.30 -10.56 16.46
N THR A 87 0.94 -9.51 15.94
CA THR A 87 0.27 -8.43 15.21
C THR A 87 0.80 -8.31 13.78
N LEU A 88 -0.11 -8.19 12.81
CA LEU A 88 0.20 -7.94 11.40
C LEU A 88 -0.35 -6.58 10.99
N VAL A 89 0.53 -5.67 10.60
CA VAL A 89 0.16 -4.36 10.03
C VAL A 89 0.16 -4.47 8.51
N VAL A 90 -1.02 -4.37 7.90
CA VAL A 90 -1.21 -4.51 6.45
C VAL A 90 -1.29 -3.13 5.81
N CYS A 91 -0.20 -2.68 5.22
CA CYS A 91 -0.15 -1.51 4.35
C CYS A 91 -0.64 -1.92 2.94
N GLY A 92 -1.95 -1.91 2.76
CA GLY A 92 -2.64 -2.25 1.52
C GLY A 92 -4.10 -1.82 1.58
N VAL A 93 -4.93 -2.39 0.71
CA VAL A 93 -6.38 -2.10 0.69
C VAL A 93 -7.18 -3.11 1.52
N ARG A 94 -8.42 -2.76 1.85
CA ARG A 94 -9.26 -3.43 2.83
C ARG A 94 -9.39 -4.94 2.66
N PHE A 95 -9.65 -5.40 1.44
CA PHE A 95 -9.81 -6.84 1.19
C PHE A 95 -8.52 -7.62 1.51
N MET A 96 -7.33 -7.01 1.36
CA MET A 96 -6.06 -7.64 1.69
C MET A 96 -5.92 -7.81 3.21
N GLY A 97 -6.32 -6.79 3.98
CA GLY A 97 -6.39 -6.88 5.45
C GLY A 97 -7.40 -7.92 5.93
N GLU A 98 -8.59 -7.97 5.32
CA GLU A 98 -9.61 -8.98 5.62
C GLU A 98 -9.10 -10.40 5.30
N THR A 99 -8.45 -10.59 4.15
CA THR A 99 -7.80 -11.85 3.77
C THR A 99 -6.74 -12.27 4.78
N ALA A 100 -5.88 -11.33 5.19
CA ALA A 100 -4.87 -11.59 6.20
C ALA A 100 -5.50 -12.02 7.54
N LYS A 101 -6.65 -11.44 7.94
CA LYS A 101 -7.37 -11.84 9.16
C LYS A 101 -8.05 -13.20 9.03
N ILE A 102 -8.61 -13.54 7.86
CA ILE A 102 -9.19 -14.85 7.59
C ILE A 102 -8.12 -15.96 7.71
N LEU A 103 -6.93 -15.73 7.17
CA LEU A 103 -5.83 -16.70 7.20
C LEU A 103 -5.12 -16.76 8.56
N ASN A 104 -5.25 -15.72 9.38
CA ASN A 104 -4.60 -15.61 10.68
C ASN A 104 -5.62 -15.21 11.77
N PRO A 105 -6.58 -16.10 12.09
CA PRO A 105 -7.71 -15.77 12.97
C PRO A 105 -7.27 -15.37 14.38
N GLU A 106 -6.17 -15.92 14.88
CA GLU A 106 -5.64 -15.62 16.23
C GLU A 106 -4.81 -14.33 16.28
N LYS A 107 -4.27 -13.88 15.14
CA LYS A 107 -3.43 -12.68 15.08
C LYS A 107 -4.26 -11.42 15.08
N ARG A 108 -3.73 -10.34 15.65
CA ARG A 108 -4.31 -9.01 15.51
C ARG A 108 -3.89 -8.43 14.17
N VAL A 109 -4.86 -8.10 13.32
CA VAL A 109 -4.60 -7.47 12.02
C VAL A 109 -4.98 -6.00 12.09
N LEU A 110 -4.06 -5.12 11.73
CA LEU A 110 -4.25 -3.67 11.70
C LEU A 110 -4.05 -3.14 10.28
N MET A 111 -4.86 -2.16 9.92
CA MET A 111 -4.70 -1.40 8.68
C MET A 111 -4.49 0.07 9.02
N PRO A 112 -3.54 0.77 8.36
CA PRO A 112 -3.34 2.20 8.58
C PRO A 112 -4.58 3.04 8.29
N ASP A 113 -5.35 2.66 7.28
CA ASP A 113 -6.61 3.30 6.89
C ASP A 113 -7.64 2.24 6.45
N LEU A 114 -8.77 2.16 7.15
CA LEU A 114 -9.87 1.26 6.80
C LEU A 114 -10.68 1.77 5.58
N GLY A 115 -10.51 3.03 5.19
CA GLY A 115 -11.07 3.62 3.98
C GLY A 115 -10.30 3.30 2.70
N ALA A 116 -9.09 2.74 2.81
CA ALA A 116 -8.30 2.28 1.67
C ALA A 116 -8.98 1.05 1.03
N THR A 117 -9.77 1.27 -0.01
CA THR A 117 -10.57 0.21 -0.66
C THR A 117 -10.17 -0.01 -2.11
N CYS A 118 -10.55 -1.16 -2.67
CA CYS A 118 -10.45 -1.44 -4.09
C CYS A 118 -11.81 -1.13 -4.74
N SER A 119 -11.80 -0.45 -5.88
CA SER A 119 -13.02 -0.06 -6.61
C SER A 119 -13.46 -1.07 -7.67
N LEU A 120 -12.63 -2.09 -7.94
CA LEU A 120 -12.88 -3.14 -8.94
C LEU A 120 -13.81 -4.23 -8.39
#